data_AF-A0A810MUZ9-F1
#
_entry.id   AF-A0A810MUZ9-F1
#
_cell.length_a   1.000
_cell.length_b   1.000
_cell.length_c   1.000
_cell.angle_alpha   90.00
_cell.angle_beta   90.00
_cell.angle_gamma   90.00
#
_symmetry.space_group_name_H-M   'P 1'
#
loop_
_entity.id
_entity.type
_entity.pdbx_description
1 polymer ?
#
loop_
_entity_poly.entity_id
_entity_poly.type
_entity_poly.pdbx_seq_one_letter_code
_entity_poly.pdbx_strand_id
1 'polypeptide(L)'
;MARRSVWVAVLNISWRTAEKISHRHQLTADEVRDAVVCVAGLTYAWDVDVERGERAIVQVHLRGRPALVVLYPTDDPIGDIWNLGSAYFTDT
;
A
#
# COMPACT_ATOMS: atom_id res chain seq x y z
N MET A 1 11.95 19.89 -1.41
CA MET A 1 12.10 18.53 -1.96
C MET A 1 10.87 18.23 -2.80
N ALA A 2 11.04 17.87 -4.07
CA ALA A 2 9.93 17.47 -4.93
C ALA A 2 9.26 16.22 -4.30
N ARG A 3 7.95 16.29 -4.05
CA ARG A 3 7.19 15.15 -3.52
C ARG A 3 7.31 13.99 -4.52
N ARG A 4 8.00 12.91 -4.13
CA ARG A 4 8.07 11.68 -4.94
C ARG A 4 6.64 11.21 -5.23
N SER A 5 6.35 10.94 -6.50
CA SER A 5 5.14 10.26 -6.95
C SER A 5 5.18 8.79 -6.56
N VAL A 6 4.04 8.21 -6.19
CA VAL A 6 3.92 6.76 -5.94
C VAL A 6 3.44 6.10 -7.23
N TRP A 7 4.30 5.27 -7.83
CA TRP A 7 3.96 4.33 -8.89
C TRP A 7 4.36 2.93 -8.41
N VAL A 8 3.44 1.97 -8.51
CA VAL A 8 3.64 0.60 -8.03
C VAL A 8 3.62 -0.34 -9.24
N ALA A 9 4.78 -0.69 -9.77
CA ALA A 9 4.89 -1.71 -10.81
C ALA A 9 4.82 -3.12 -10.23
N VAL A 10 5.41 -3.31 -9.04
CA VAL A 10 5.42 -4.61 -8.34
C VAL A 10 5.05 -4.41 -6.88
N LEU A 11 4.09 -5.21 -6.40
CA LEU A 11 3.70 -5.25 -4.98
C LEU A 11 4.11 -6.58 -4.35
N ASN A 12 5.13 -6.52 -3.50
CA ASN A 12 5.56 -7.63 -2.67
C ASN A 12 4.61 -7.77 -1.47
N ILE A 13 4.01 -8.95 -1.33
CA ILE A 13 3.11 -9.27 -0.22
C ILE A 13 3.64 -10.51 0.49
N SER A 14 4.10 -10.35 1.72
CA SER A 14 4.51 -11.50 2.53
C SER A 14 3.30 -12.30 3.01
N TRP A 15 3.46 -13.62 3.16
CA TRP A 15 2.44 -14.51 3.70
C TRP A 15 1.82 -13.99 5.01
N ARG A 16 2.66 -13.58 5.96
CA ARG A 16 2.21 -13.00 7.25
C ARG A 16 1.36 -11.75 7.07
N THR A 17 1.67 -10.92 6.07
CA THR A 17 0.88 -9.70 5.81
C THR A 17 -0.44 -10.06 5.16
N ALA A 18 -0.46 -10.99 4.22
CA ALA A 18 -1.69 -11.50 3.61
C ALA A 18 -2.64 -12.11 4.66
N GLU A 19 -2.12 -12.96 5.55
CA GLU A 19 -2.89 -13.49 6.68
C GLU A 19 -3.43 -12.36 7.58
N LYS A 20 -2.57 -11.42 7.98
CA LYS A 20 -2.96 -10.30 8.85
C LYS A 20 -4.12 -9.49 8.25
N ILE A 21 -4.04 -9.09 6.99
CA ILE A 21 -5.10 -8.26 6.38
C ILE A 21 -6.39 -9.07 6.16
N SER A 22 -6.28 -10.37 5.85
CA SER A 22 -7.43 -11.26 5.73
C SER A 22 -8.16 -11.40 7.06
N HIS A 23 -7.44 -11.76 8.12
CA HIS A 23 -8.05 -11.98 9.43
C HIS A 23 -8.54 -10.71 10.11
N ARG A 24 -7.76 -9.63 10.05
CA ARG A 24 -8.06 -8.40 10.81
C ARG A 24 -8.95 -7.43 10.06
N HIS A 25 -8.84 -7.39 8.73
CA HIS A 25 -9.47 -6.36 7.91
C HIS A 25 -10.41 -6.95 6.84
N GLN A 26 -10.53 -8.28 6.75
CA GLN A 26 -11.41 -8.98 5.80
C GLN A 26 -11.11 -8.64 4.33
N LEU A 27 -9.84 -8.36 4.03
CA LEU A 27 -9.32 -8.03 2.71
C LEU A 27 -8.42 -9.14 2.18
N THR A 28 -8.48 -9.42 0.89
CA THR A 28 -7.54 -10.35 0.23
C THR A 28 -6.31 -9.63 -0.30
N ALA A 29 -5.22 -10.38 -0.50
CA ALA A 29 -4.00 -9.83 -1.10
C ALA A 29 -4.23 -9.38 -2.56
N ASP A 30 -5.10 -10.08 -3.29
CA ASP A 30 -5.40 -9.76 -4.69
C ASP A 30 -6.21 -8.47 -4.81
N GLU A 31 -7.19 -8.24 -3.93
CA GLU A 31 -7.93 -6.97 -3.89
C GLU A 31 -7.01 -5.77 -3.67
N VAL A 32 -6.04 -5.92 -2.78
CA VAL A 32 -5.05 -4.86 -2.54
C VAL A 32 -4.14 -4.68 -3.74
N ARG A 33 -3.70 -5.77 -4.37
CA ARG A 33 -2.85 -5.73 -5.57
C ARG A 33 -3.53 -5.01 -6.72
N ASP A 34 -4.76 -5.39 -7.03
CA ASP A 34 -5.55 -4.83 -8.14
C ASP A 34 -5.83 -3.32 -7.94
N ALA A 35 -5.91 -2.87 -6.69
CA ALA A 35 -6.19 -1.47 -6.38
C ALA A 35 -4.97 -0.54 -6.46
N VAL A 36 -3.74 -1.07 -6.50
CA VAL A 36 -2.52 -0.23 -6.47
C VAL A 36 -1.54 -0.52 -7.59
N VAL A 37 -1.44 -1.77 -8.07
CA VAL A 37 -0.45 -2.13 -9.09
C VAL A 37 -0.83 -1.55 -10.45
N CYS A 38 0.10 -0.85 -11.07
CA CYS A 38 -0.06 -0.19 -12.37
C CYS A 38 -1.23 0.82 -12.42
N VAL A 39 -1.65 1.37 -11.27
CA VAL A 39 -2.68 2.39 -11.19
C VAL A 39 -2.03 3.78 -11.26
N ALA A 40 -2.42 4.56 -12.26
CA ALA A 40 -1.94 5.93 -12.42
C ALA A 40 -2.69 6.89 -11.47
N GLY A 41 -2.00 7.93 -11.00
CA GLY A 41 -2.63 9.01 -10.24
C GLY A 41 -3.14 8.61 -8.85
N LEU A 42 -2.48 7.63 -8.21
CA LEU A 42 -2.78 7.25 -6.83
C LEU A 42 -2.74 8.49 -5.91
N THR A 43 -3.75 8.63 -5.06
CA THR A 43 -3.75 9.64 -4.00
C THR A 43 -2.98 9.09 -2.82
N TYR A 44 -1.97 9.82 -2.35
CA TYR A 44 -1.11 9.33 -1.27
C TYR A 44 -0.64 10.46 -0.35
N ALA A 45 -0.25 10.06 0.86
CA ALA A 45 0.52 10.86 1.79
C ALA A 45 1.80 10.10 2.17
N TRP A 46 2.88 10.85 2.37
CA TRP A 46 4.11 10.31 2.95
C TRP A 46 4.03 10.43 4.47
N ASP A 47 4.48 9.40 5.16
CA ASP A 47 4.58 9.35 6.61
C ASP A 47 5.93 8.77 7.02
N VAL A 48 6.52 9.31 8.08
CA VAL A 48 7.80 8.85 8.60
C VAL A 48 7.56 8.21 9.96
N ASP A 49 7.66 6.89 9.99
CA ASP A 49 7.58 6.10 11.21
C ASP A 49 8.98 5.97 11.81
N VAL A 50 9.16 6.36 13.07
CA VAL A 50 10.47 6.38 13.75
C VAL A 50 11.11 4.99 13.80
N GLU A 51 10.31 3.93 13.86
CA GLU A 51 10.81 2.55 13.96
C GLU A 51 10.88 1.86 12.59
N ARG A 52 9.97 2.20 11.68
CA ARG A 52 9.79 1.47 10.40
C ARG A 52 10.28 2.24 9.18
N GLY A 53 10.68 3.49 9.34
CA GLY A 53 11.13 4.36 8.27
C GLY A 53 9.98 5.01 7.50
N GLU A 54 10.31 5.53 6.31
CA GLU A 54 9.38 6.21 5.42
C GLU A 54 8.37 5.22 4.81
N ARG A 55 7.09 5.62 4.77
CA ARG A 55 6.01 4.87 4.16
C ARG A 55 5.09 5.77 3.34
N ALA A 56 4.54 5.21 2.28
CA ALA A 56 3.44 5.82 1.54
C ALA A 56 2.10 5.26 2.04
N ILE A 57 1.18 6.15 2.39
CA ILE A 57 -0.20 5.82 2.74
C ILE A 57 -1.05 6.18 1.53
N VAL A 58 -1.48 5.17 0.80
CA VAL A 58 -2.24 5.30 -0.45
C VAL A 58 -3.72 5.17 -0.16
N GLN A 59 -4.52 6.12 -0.65
CA GLN A 59 -5.97 6.06 -0.59
C GLN A 59 -6.51 5.35 -1.83
N VAL A 60 -7.35 4.34 -1.61
CA VAL A 60 -7.99 3.53 -2.66
C VAL A 60 -9.45 3.27 -2.32
N HIS A 61 -10.18 2.69 -3.28
CA HIS A 61 -11.51 2.13 -3.04
C HIS A 61 -11.46 0.61 -3.22
N LEU A 62 -11.83 -0.13 -2.17
CA LEU A 62 -11.94 -1.59 -2.19
C LEU A 62 -13.40 -1.96 -1.98
N ARG A 63 -13.97 -2.78 -2.86
CA ARG A 63 -15.41 -3.15 -2.81
C ARG A 63 -16.35 -1.93 -2.71
N GLY A 64 -15.97 -0.81 -3.35
CA GLY A 64 -16.74 0.44 -3.31
C GLY A 64 -16.62 1.25 -2.00
N ARG A 65 -15.75 0.83 -1.06
CA ARG A 65 -15.54 1.50 0.23
C ARG A 65 -14.16 2.14 0.32
N PRO A 66 -14.02 3.29 1.00
CA PRO A 66 -12.74 3.98 1.13
C PRO A 66 -11.79 3.18 2.03
N ALA A 67 -10.58 2.93 1.53
CA ALA A 67 -9.54 2.17 2.23
C ALA A 67 -8.18 2.85 2.11
N LEU A 68 -7.30 2.53 3.07
CA LEU A 68 -5.89 2.91 3.04
C LEU A 68 -5.02 1.68 2.83
N VAL A 69 -4.02 1.83 1.97
CA VAL A 69 -2.97 0.84 1.73
C VAL A 69 -1.64 1.45 2.15
N VAL A 70 -0.95 0.79 3.08
CA VAL A 70 0.35 1.23 3.58
C VAL A 70 1.44 0.50 2.81
N LEU A 71 2.29 1.26 2.12
CA LEU A 71 3.39 0.76 1.30
C LEU A 71 4.73 1.21 1.87
N TYR A 72 5.69 0.29 1.91
CA TYR A 72 7.08 0.59 2.24
C TYR A 72 7.94 0.47 0.98
N PRO A 73 8.87 1.40 0.75
CA PRO A 73 9.79 1.32 -0.39
C PRO A 73 10.69 0.08 -0.25
N THR A 74 11.18 -0.41 -1.39
CA THR A 74 12.31 -1.37 -1.45
C THR A 74 13.59 -0.66 -1.91
N ASP A 75 14.72 -1.35 -1.82
CA ASP A 75 16.01 -0.89 -2.39
C ASP A 75 16.08 -1.01 -3.92
N ASP A 76 14.93 -0.83 -4.60
CA ASP A 76 14.85 -0.92 -6.05
C ASP A 76 15.38 0.38 -6.70
N PRO A 77 16.30 0.31 -7.69
CA PRO A 77 16.87 1.50 -8.33
C PRO A 77 15.86 2.39 -9.07
N ILE A 78 14.75 1.83 -9.55
CA ILE A 78 13.70 2.56 -10.27
C ILE A 78 12.72 3.18 -9.26
N GLY A 79 12.47 2.50 -8.15
CA GLY A 79 11.59 2.94 -7.07
C GLY A 79 10.12 2.62 -7.34
N ASP A 80 9.82 1.61 -8.16
CA ASP A 80 8.46 1.18 -8.48
C ASP A 80 8.09 -0.18 -7.88
N ILE A 81 8.99 -0.79 -7.11
CA ILE A 81 8.75 -1.98 -6.31
C ILE A 81 8.45 -1.57 -4.87
N TRP A 82 7.38 -2.12 -4.30
CA TRP A 82 6.88 -1.77 -2.98
C TRP A 82 6.53 -3.00 -2.16
N ASN A 83 6.72 -2.92 -0.84
CA ASN A 83 6.26 -3.91 0.12
C ASN A 83 4.92 -3.50 0.72
N LEU A 84 3.96 -4.42 0.74
CA LEU A 84 2.71 -4.20 1.46
C LEU A 84 2.97 -4.23 2.98
N GLY A 85 2.67 -3.12 3.64
CA GLY A 85 2.69 -2.99 5.09
C GLY A 85 1.36 -3.38 5.74
N SER A 86 0.25 -2.86 5.23
CA SER A 86 -1.11 -3.14 5.71
C SER A 86 -2.15 -2.61 4.72
N ALA A 87 -3.39 -3.07 4.84
CA ALA A 87 -4.54 -2.46 4.17
C ALA A 87 -5.76 -2.53 5.09
N TYR A 88 -6.58 -1.47 5.15
CA TYR A 88 -7.76 -1.41 6.00
C TYR A 88 -8.78 -0.37 5.50
N PHE A 89 -10.05 -0.61 5.79
CA PHE A 89 -11.12 0.36 5.54
C PHE A 89 -11.05 1.54 6.51
N THR A 90 -11.53 2.70 6.08
CA THR A 90 -11.53 3.95 6.87
C THR A 90 -12.90 4.36 7.41
N ASP A 91 -13.94 3.62 7.01
CA ASP A 91 -15.34 3.84 7.38
C ASP A 91 -15.80 2.97 8.57
N THR A 92 -14.85 2.38 9.29
CA THR A 92 -15.08 1.53 10.47
C THR A 92 -15.04 2.30 11.78
#